data_AF-A0A538A3B8-F1
#
_entry.id   AF-A0A538A3B8-F1
#
_cell.length_a   1.000
_cell.length_b   1.000
_cell.length_c   1.000
_cell.angle_alpha   90.00
_cell.angle_beta   90.00
_cell.angle_gamma   90.00
#
_symmetry.space_group_name_H-M   'P 1'
#
loop_
_entity.id
_entity.type
_entity.pdbx_description
1 polymer ?
#
loop_
_entity_poly.entity_id
_entity_poly.type
_entity_poly.pdbx_seq_one_letter_code
_entity_poly.pdbx_strand_id
1 'polypeptide(L)'
;MPARRIALALLAIPLAGCGNPVHSHYSVKQTAPCLRKLGYKVSTNAEKLGPVEASATEGALRAKEKGNALVVTFSESSSEAKNIEDAYKRFSPKPRAKHINDVMSMQHNVVLLWTITPPKDELDRVTGCLR
;
A
#
# COMPACT_ATOMS: atom_id res chain seq x y z
N MET A 1 55.44 30.19 -20.73
CA MET A 1 54.71 30.16 -19.44
C MET A 1 53.42 29.39 -19.64
N PRO A 2 53.29 28.16 -19.11
CA PRO A 2 52.10 27.32 -19.32
C PRO A 2 51.09 27.50 -18.19
N ALA A 3 49.85 27.89 -18.51
CA ALA A 3 48.76 27.91 -17.54
C ALA A 3 47.94 26.61 -17.66
N ARG A 4 48.34 25.66 -16.83
CA ARG A 4 47.68 24.39 -16.52
C ARG A 4 46.28 24.67 -15.97
N ARG A 5 45.22 24.18 -16.62
CA ARG A 5 43.88 24.11 -16.03
C ARG A 5 43.37 22.67 -16.10
N ILE A 6 43.57 21.98 -14.99
CA ILE A 6 42.97 20.68 -14.66
C ILE A 6 41.50 20.97 -14.34
N ALA A 7 40.58 20.58 -15.21
CA ALA A 7 39.16 20.58 -14.88
C ALA A 7 38.80 19.21 -14.29
N LEU A 8 38.80 19.13 -12.96
CA LEU A 8 38.19 18.06 -12.18
C LEU A 8 36.66 18.13 -12.42
N ALA A 9 36.11 17.22 -13.23
CA ALA A 9 34.67 17.03 -13.30
C ALA A 9 34.25 16.12 -12.13
N LEU A 10 33.67 16.74 -11.10
CA LEU A 10 33.09 16.05 -9.94
C LEU A 10 32.04 15.03 -10.37
N LEU A 11 32.18 13.81 -9.83
CA LEU A 11 31.10 12.84 -9.72
C LEU A 11 29.92 13.47 -8.95
N ALA A 12 28.75 13.50 -9.56
CA ALA A 12 27.47 13.61 -8.86
C ALA A 12 26.80 12.24 -8.92
N ILE A 13 26.91 11.47 -7.84
CA ILE A 13 26.08 10.30 -7.59
C ILE A 13 24.80 10.84 -6.93
N PRO A 14 23.64 10.89 -7.59
CA PRO A 14 22.40 11.04 -6.85
C PRO A 14 22.20 9.73 -6.08
N LEU A 15 22.50 9.76 -4.78
CA LEU A 15 21.85 8.88 -3.81
C LEU A 15 20.35 9.19 -3.90
N ALA A 16 19.64 8.48 -4.78
CA ALA A 16 18.19 8.38 -4.70
C ALA A 16 17.88 7.70 -3.38
N GLY A 17 17.66 8.50 -2.34
CA GLY A 17 17.15 8.02 -1.07
C GLY A 17 15.84 7.28 -1.33
N CYS A 18 15.82 5.99 -1.01
CA CYS A 18 14.61 5.18 -0.95
C CYS A 18 13.72 5.74 0.17
N GLY A 19 12.89 6.71 -0.20
CA GLY A 19 11.80 7.22 0.62
C GLY A 19 10.76 7.74 -0.33
N ASN A 20 9.83 6.89 -0.74
CA ASN A 20 8.62 7.38 -1.41
C ASN A 20 8.02 8.45 -0.50
N PRO A 21 7.63 9.63 -1.02
CA PRO A 21 7.03 10.67 -0.20
C PRO A 21 5.81 10.07 0.51
N VAL A 22 5.83 10.13 1.84
CA VAL A 22 4.69 9.69 2.66
C VAL A 22 3.55 10.65 2.36
N HIS A 23 2.54 10.19 1.63
CA HIS A 23 1.39 11.02 1.31
C HIS A 23 0.53 11.16 2.57
N SER A 24 0.03 12.37 2.80
CA SER A 24 -0.85 12.64 3.95
C SER A 24 -2.19 11.92 3.84
N HIS A 25 -2.56 11.49 2.62
CA HIS A 25 -3.84 10.89 2.30
C HIS A 25 -3.71 10.05 1.03
N TYR A 26 -4.19 8.81 1.08
CA TYR A 26 -4.15 7.87 -0.04
C TYR A 26 -5.53 7.67 -0.65
N SER A 27 -5.59 7.29 -1.92
CA SER A 27 -6.85 7.08 -2.65
C SER A 27 -6.83 5.86 -3.57
N VAL A 28 -8.00 5.24 -3.76
CA VAL A 28 -8.21 4.16 -4.75
C VAL A 28 -7.80 4.61 -6.15
N LYS A 29 -8.15 5.86 -6.52
CA LYS A 29 -7.96 6.42 -7.87
C LYS A 29 -6.47 6.48 -8.27
N GLN A 30 -5.59 6.81 -7.33
CA GLN A 30 -4.16 6.90 -7.59
C GLN A 30 -3.43 5.57 -7.36
N THR A 31 -3.85 4.80 -6.36
CA THR A 31 -3.22 3.52 -5.99
C THR A 31 -3.48 2.43 -7.04
N ALA A 32 -4.73 2.30 -7.51
CA ALA A 32 -5.12 1.20 -8.39
C ALA A 32 -4.34 1.15 -9.73
N PRO A 33 -4.12 2.27 -10.46
CA PRO A 33 -3.29 2.26 -11.67
C PRO A 33 -1.83 1.85 -11.40
N CYS A 34 -1.25 2.26 -10.27
CA CYS A 34 0.11 1.88 -9.91
C CYS A 34 0.23 0.37 -9.71
N LEU A 35 -0.68 -0.24 -8.94
CA LEU A 35 -0.71 -1.69 -8.72
C LEU A 35 -0.92 -2.46 -10.02
N ARG A 36 -1.76 -1.96 -10.94
CA ARG A 36 -1.92 -2.57 -12.28
C ARG A 36 -0.62 -2.54 -13.09
N LYS A 37 0.15 -1.45 -13.04
CA LYS A 37 1.45 -1.35 -13.72
C LYS A 37 2.47 -2.33 -13.15
N LEU A 38 2.39 -2.65 -11.86
CA LEU A 38 3.20 -3.69 -11.22
C LEU A 38 2.76 -5.12 -11.56
N GLY A 39 1.67 -5.29 -12.33
CA GLY A 39 1.20 -6.61 -12.78
C GLY A 39 0.07 -7.21 -11.95
N TYR A 40 -0.42 -6.53 -10.90
CA TYR A 40 -1.55 -7.02 -10.11
C TYR A 40 -2.85 -6.98 -10.91
N LYS A 41 -3.69 -8.00 -10.71
CA LYS A 41 -5.10 -7.95 -11.11
C LYS A 41 -5.89 -7.16 -10.07
N VAL A 42 -6.25 -5.93 -10.40
CA VAL A 42 -6.91 -4.99 -9.47
C VAL A 42 -8.40 -4.85 -9.75
N SER A 43 -9.22 -5.19 -8.75
CA SER A 43 -10.66 -4.89 -8.68
C SER A 43 -10.91 -3.73 -7.71
N THR A 44 -11.72 -2.75 -8.10
CA THR A 44 -12.08 -1.58 -7.27
C THR A 44 -13.57 -1.53 -6.93
N ASN A 45 -14.30 -2.64 -7.15
CA ASN A 45 -15.71 -2.73 -6.81
C ASN A 45 -15.84 -3.19 -5.35
N ALA A 46 -15.84 -2.23 -4.43
CA ALA A 46 -15.85 -2.43 -2.99
C ALA A 46 -17.01 -3.35 -2.51
N GLU A 47 -18.21 -3.14 -3.04
CA GLU A 47 -19.43 -3.94 -2.77
C GLU A 47 -19.25 -5.45 -3.02
N LYS A 48 -18.35 -5.81 -3.94
CA LYS A 48 -18.06 -7.21 -4.29
C LYS A 48 -16.90 -7.80 -3.49
N LEU A 49 -16.23 -7.03 -2.63
CA LEU A 49 -15.07 -7.49 -1.87
C LEU A 49 -15.45 -8.02 -0.48
N GLY A 50 -16.47 -7.43 0.15
CA GLY A 50 -16.95 -7.84 1.46
C GLY A 50 -17.66 -6.70 2.19
N PRO A 51 -18.24 -6.98 3.38
CA PRO A 51 -19.02 -5.99 4.12
C PRO A 51 -18.16 -4.85 4.68
N VAL A 52 -16.90 -5.12 5.05
CA VAL A 52 -15.99 -4.08 5.56
C VAL A 52 -15.59 -3.15 4.42
N GLU A 53 -15.24 -3.72 3.26
CA GLU A 53 -14.87 -2.99 2.06
C GLU A 53 -16.02 -2.15 1.52
N ALA A 54 -17.24 -2.70 1.49
CA ALA A 54 -18.45 -1.99 1.09
C ALA A 54 -18.74 -0.75 1.97
N SER A 55 -18.37 -0.81 3.25
CA SER A 55 -18.56 0.30 4.19
C SER A 55 -17.46 1.38 4.14
N ALA A 56 -16.45 1.21 3.29
CA ALA A 56 -15.32 2.12 3.21
C ALA A 56 -15.71 3.47 2.60
N THR A 57 -15.50 4.56 3.36
CA THR A 57 -15.92 5.93 2.98
C THR A 57 -15.24 6.43 1.71
N GLU A 58 -14.01 5.97 1.42
CA GLU A 58 -13.29 6.28 0.18
C GLU A 58 -13.07 5.08 -0.74
N GLY A 59 -13.85 4.03 -0.49
CA GLY A 59 -13.84 2.79 -1.26
C GLY A 59 -12.68 1.85 -0.91
N ALA A 60 -12.62 0.76 -1.67
CA ALA A 60 -11.68 -0.31 -1.45
C ALA A 60 -11.24 -0.92 -2.78
N LEU A 61 -10.07 -1.54 -2.76
CA LEU A 61 -9.58 -2.33 -3.88
C LEU A 61 -9.03 -3.67 -3.39
N ARG A 62 -9.03 -4.62 -4.31
CA ARG A 62 -8.33 -5.90 -4.14
C ARG A 62 -7.32 -6.07 -5.27
N ALA A 63 -6.07 -6.23 -4.91
CA ALA A 63 -4.98 -6.54 -5.81
C ALA A 63 -4.58 -8.01 -5.64
N LYS A 64 -4.59 -8.79 -6.73
CA LYS A 64 -4.19 -10.20 -6.72
C LYS A 64 -2.95 -10.42 -7.56
N GLU A 65 -2.04 -11.21 -7.02
CA GLU A 65 -0.89 -11.79 -7.70
C GLU A 65 -0.93 -13.33 -7.53
N LYS A 66 -0.03 -14.06 -8.17
CA LYS A 66 0.03 -15.53 -8.05
C LYS A 66 0.26 -15.92 -6.58
N GLY A 67 -0.72 -16.59 -5.98
CA GLY A 67 -0.62 -17.14 -4.62
C GLY A 67 -0.92 -16.16 -3.50
N ASN A 68 -1.06 -14.85 -3.77
CA ASN A 68 -1.39 -13.86 -2.74
C ASN A 68 -2.46 -12.86 -3.20
N ALA A 69 -3.13 -12.25 -2.25
CA ALA A 69 -4.05 -11.16 -2.49
C ALA A 69 -3.98 -10.17 -1.34
N LEU A 70 -3.99 -8.89 -1.73
CA LEU A 70 -4.09 -7.75 -0.86
C LEU A 70 -5.47 -7.11 -1.06
N VAL A 71 -6.13 -6.78 0.05
CA VAL A 71 -7.23 -5.84 0.09
C VAL A 71 -6.72 -4.54 0.69
N VAL A 72 -7.00 -3.41 0.05
CA VAL A 72 -6.70 -2.08 0.57
C VAL A 72 -8.01 -1.33 0.69
N THR A 73 -8.29 -0.86 1.90
CA THR A 73 -9.53 -0.17 2.25
C THR A 73 -9.18 1.25 2.66
N PHE A 74 -9.82 2.24 2.03
CA PHE A 74 -9.53 3.65 2.17
C PHE A 74 -10.65 4.34 2.94
N SER A 75 -10.27 5.29 3.79
CA SER A 75 -11.20 6.13 4.53
C SER A 75 -10.79 7.60 4.47
N GLU A 76 -11.66 8.50 4.88
CA GLU A 76 -11.39 9.95 4.86
C GLU A 76 -10.31 10.36 5.88
N SER A 77 -10.13 9.56 6.95
CA SER A 77 -9.26 9.91 8.06
C SER A 77 -8.57 8.70 8.69
N SER A 78 -7.52 8.95 9.48
CA SER A 78 -6.84 7.89 10.23
C SER A 78 -7.70 7.31 11.36
N SER A 79 -8.57 8.12 11.95
CA SER A 79 -9.56 7.64 12.94
C SER A 79 -10.56 6.67 12.32
N GLU A 80 -10.99 6.90 11.09
CA GLU A 80 -11.86 5.95 10.37
C GLU A 80 -11.11 4.69 9.96
N ALA A 81 -9.85 4.82 9.54
CA ALA A 81 -9.01 3.65 9.25
C ALA A 81 -8.87 2.75 10.48
N LYS A 82 -8.80 3.33 11.68
CA LYS A 82 -8.82 2.56 12.93
C LYS A 82 -10.11 1.78 13.14
N ASN A 83 -11.27 2.38 12.81
CA ASN A 83 -12.57 1.69 12.87
C ASN A 83 -12.63 0.53 11.86
N ILE A 84 -12.08 0.70 10.66
CA ILE A 84 -11.97 -0.36 9.64
C ILE A 84 -11.06 -1.49 10.15
N GLU A 85 -9.93 -1.15 10.77
CA GLU A 85 -9.01 -2.13 11.36
C GLU A 85 -9.72 -2.98 12.44
N ASP A 86 -10.50 -2.34 13.32
CA ASP A 86 -11.27 -3.02 14.34
C ASP A 86 -12.41 -3.86 13.76
N ALA A 87 -13.04 -3.39 12.68
CA ALA A 87 -14.04 -4.17 11.95
C ALA A 87 -13.40 -5.45 11.38
N TYR A 88 -12.22 -5.37 10.76
CA TYR A 88 -11.51 -6.57 10.31
C TYR A 88 -11.18 -7.52 11.45
N LYS A 89 -10.68 -7.02 12.58
CA LYS A 89 -10.41 -7.84 13.78
C LYS A 89 -11.66 -8.57 14.26
N ARG A 90 -12.81 -7.89 14.25
CA ARG A 90 -14.09 -8.42 14.73
C ARG A 90 -14.73 -9.42 13.77
N PHE A 91 -14.67 -9.17 12.46
CA PHE A 91 -15.35 -9.97 11.44
C PHE A 91 -14.46 -11.03 10.77
N SER A 92 -13.17 -11.11 11.14
CA SER A 92 -12.26 -12.11 10.62
C SER A 92 -12.63 -13.53 11.11
N PRO A 93 -12.61 -14.55 10.25
CA PRO A 93 -12.84 -15.94 10.66
C PRO A 93 -11.87 -16.41 11.73
N LYS A 94 -12.32 -17.24 12.68
CA LYS A 94 -11.54 -17.70 13.84
C LYS A 94 -10.08 -18.13 13.56
N PRO A 95 -9.77 -18.86 12.48
CA PRO A 95 -8.38 -19.19 12.17
C PRO A 95 -7.55 -17.93 11.90
N ARG A 96 -8.01 -17.06 11.00
CA ARG A 96 -7.31 -15.83 10.64
C ARG A 96 -7.28 -14.81 11.78
N ALA A 97 -8.34 -14.73 12.60
CA ALA A 97 -8.46 -13.77 13.69
C ALA A 97 -7.28 -13.85 14.70
N LYS A 98 -6.72 -15.05 14.92
CA LYS A 98 -5.58 -15.26 15.84
C LYS A 98 -4.28 -14.62 15.36
N HIS A 99 -4.14 -14.43 14.05
CA HIS A 99 -2.91 -13.95 13.39
C HIS A 99 -3.20 -12.72 12.51
N ILE A 100 -4.35 -12.07 12.71
CA ILE A 100 -4.79 -11.01 11.81
C ILE A 100 -3.81 -9.84 11.78
N ASN A 101 -3.14 -9.57 12.90
CA ASN A 101 -2.14 -8.52 13.01
C ASN A 101 -0.85 -8.82 12.21
N ASP A 102 -0.61 -10.07 11.82
CA ASP A 102 0.56 -10.46 11.02
C ASP A 102 0.34 -10.23 9.51
N VAL A 103 -0.92 -10.10 9.11
CA VAL A 103 -1.35 -9.89 7.73
C VAL A 103 -2.08 -8.56 7.54
N MET A 104 -2.25 -7.77 8.59
CA MET A 104 -2.96 -6.51 8.54
C MET A 104 -2.08 -5.38 9.03
N SER A 105 -2.10 -4.25 8.32
CA SER A 105 -1.42 -3.04 8.74
C SER A 105 -2.25 -1.82 8.39
N MET A 106 -2.22 -0.81 9.27
CA MET A 106 -2.85 0.48 9.03
C MET A 106 -1.76 1.51 8.71
N GLN A 107 -1.98 2.34 7.71
CA GLN A 107 -1.10 3.44 7.32
C GLN A 107 -1.94 4.66 7.00
N HIS A 108 -1.81 5.73 7.79
CA HIS A 108 -2.62 6.95 7.62
C HIS A 108 -4.12 6.64 7.55
N ASN A 109 -4.74 6.86 6.39
CA ASN A 109 -6.15 6.68 6.10
C ASN A 109 -6.47 5.33 5.42
N VAL A 110 -5.53 4.38 5.40
CA VAL A 110 -5.74 3.07 4.77
C VAL A 110 -5.46 1.90 5.69
N VAL A 111 -6.19 0.81 5.45
CA VAL A 111 -5.92 -0.51 6.03
C VAL A 111 -5.58 -1.47 4.90
N LEU A 112 -4.42 -2.12 5.03
CA LEU A 112 -3.95 -3.17 4.15
C LEU A 112 -4.21 -4.51 4.83
N LEU A 113 -4.93 -5.40 4.17
CA LEU A 113 -5.20 -6.77 4.64
C LEU A 113 -4.72 -7.77 3.59
N TRP A 114 -3.71 -8.53 3.95
CA TRP A 114 -3.13 -9.59 3.14
C TRP A 114 -3.81 -10.94 3.41
N THR A 115 -3.80 -11.79 2.40
CA THR A 115 -4.20 -13.20 2.58
C THR A 115 -3.07 -13.99 3.24
N ILE A 116 -1.83 -13.72 2.83
CA ILE A 116 -0.58 -14.29 3.36
C ILE A 116 0.40 -13.14 3.53
N THR A 117 1.18 -13.14 4.62
CA THR A 117 2.22 -12.13 4.86
C THR A 117 3.18 -12.07 3.67
N PRO A 118 3.28 -10.92 2.98
CA PRO A 118 4.13 -10.80 1.79
C PRO A 118 5.61 -10.80 2.17
N PRO A 119 6.51 -11.22 1.26
CA PRO A 119 7.94 -10.94 1.42
C PRO A 119 8.19 -9.43 1.35
N LYS A 120 9.31 -8.99 1.95
CA LYS A 120 9.61 -7.57 2.15
C LYS A 120 9.62 -6.77 0.83
N ASP A 121 10.13 -7.36 -0.26
CA ASP A 121 10.16 -6.71 -1.57
C ASP A 121 8.75 -6.46 -2.13
N GLU A 122 7.81 -7.40 -1.93
CA GLU A 122 6.42 -7.23 -2.36
C GLU A 122 5.73 -6.14 -1.51
N LEU A 123 5.96 -6.14 -0.20
CA LEU A 123 5.46 -5.11 0.70
C LEU A 123 5.96 -3.71 0.29
N ASP A 124 7.26 -3.56 0.03
CA ASP A 124 7.88 -2.29 -0.34
C ASP A 124 7.35 -1.78 -1.71
N ARG A 125 7.10 -2.70 -2.67
CA ARG A 125 6.50 -2.35 -3.97
C ARG A 125 5.07 -1.83 -3.81
N VAL A 126 4.24 -2.52 -3.02
CA VAL A 126 2.84 -2.13 -2.80
C VAL A 126 2.73 -0.82 -2.04
N THR A 127 3.52 -0.67 -0.97
CA THR A 127 3.50 0.57 -0.17
C THR A 127 3.97 1.77 -1.00
N GLY A 128 4.91 1.57 -1.93
CA GLY A 128 5.30 2.60 -2.91
C GLY A 128 4.19 3.01 -3.90
N CYS A 129 3.12 2.23 -4.02
CA CYS A 129 1.94 2.56 -4.83
C CYS A 129 0.86 3.31 -4.06
N LEU A 130 0.94 3.42 -2.73
CA LEU A 130 -0.01 4.19 -1.94
C LEU A 130 0.20 5.69 -2.22
N ARG A 131 -0.81 6.32 -2.83
CA ARG A 131 -0.82 7.75 -3.22
C ARG A 131 -2.23 8.34 -3.14
#